data_AF-A0A974NNP7-F1
#
_entry.id   AF-A0A974NNP7-F1
#
_cell.length_a   1.000
_cell.length_b   1.000
_cell.length_c   1.000
_cell.angle_alpha   90.00
_cell.angle_beta   90.00
_cell.angle_gamma   90.00
#
_symmetry.space_group_name_H-M   'P 1'
#
loop_
_entity.id
_entity.type
_entity.pdbx_description
1 polymer ?
#
loop_
_entity_poly.entity_id
_entity_poly.type
_entity_poly.pdbx_seq_one_letter_code
_entity_poly.pdbx_strand_id
1 'polypeptide(L)'
;MKSYAKKLKDHGIFQSMSRKGNCLDNSPMENFFGIMKQEMYYGNTYTSLEELKTAVDEFIIYYNYKRMKSKLDWQSPVTYKEQYQQNQAAA
;
A
#
# COMPACT_ATOMS: atom_id res chain seq x y z
N MET A 1 19.81 -8.88 -8.59
CA MET A 1 19.12 -9.65 -7.52
C MET A 1 19.96 -9.86 -6.26
N LYS A 2 21.23 -10.30 -6.34
CA LYS A 2 22.08 -10.53 -5.15
C LYS A 2 22.25 -9.28 -4.26
N SER A 3 22.31 -8.08 -4.84
CA SER A 3 22.42 -6.81 -4.09
C SER A 3 21.19 -6.50 -3.24
N TYR A 4 19.98 -6.67 -3.79
CA TYR A 4 18.74 -6.42 -3.07
C TYR A 4 18.48 -7.46 -1.98
N ALA A 5 18.62 -8.75 -2.30
CA ALA A 5 18.47 -9.83 -1.31
C ALA A 5 19.48 -9.71 -0.16
N LYS A 6 20.72 -9.31 -0.47
CA LYS A 6 21.73 -9.00 0.55
C LYS A 6 21.30 -7.82 1.43
N LYS A 7 20.83 -6.72 0.83
CA LYS A 7 20.34 -5.56 1.60
C LYS A 7 19.22 -5.94 2.55
N LEU A 8 18.24 -6.74 2.10
CA LEU A 8 17.17 -7.21 2.98
C LEU A 8 17.71 -8.05 4.14
N LYS A 9 18.64 -8.98 3.87
CA LYS A 9 19.30 -9.77 4.92
C LYS A 9 20.06 -8.89 5.91
N ASP A 10 20.81 -7.91 5.42
CA ASP A 10 21.60 -6.98 6.24
C ASP A 10 20.67 -6.12 7.15
N HIS A 11 19.41 -5.90 6.77
CA HIS A 11 18.38 -5.24 7.57
C HIS A 11 17.47 -6.20 8.36
N GLY A 12 17.74 -7.51 8.37
CA GLY A 12 16.90 -8.50 9.08
C GLY A 12 15.52 -8.72 8.46
N ILE A 13 15.30 -8.31 7.20
CA ILE A 13 14.03 -8.46 6.49
C ILE A 13 14.01 -9.83 5.79
N PHE A 14 13.09 -10.69 6.20
CA PHE A 14 12.86 -11.98 5.57
C PHE A 14 11.97 -11.82 4.33
N GLN A 15 12.43 -12.33 3.18
CA GLN A 15 11.63 -12.34 1.96
C GLN A 15 10.65 -13.51 2.00
N SER A 16 9.36 -13.20 2.13
CA SER A 16 8.30 -14.19 1.90
C SER A 16 8.00 -14.25 0.40
N MET A 17 8.37 -15.36 -0.23
CA MET A 17 7.99 -15.65 -1.62
C MET A 17 7.02 -16.83 -1.60
N SER A 18 5.73 -16.53 -1.80
CA SER A 18 4.72 -17.56 -2.01
C SER A 18 5.06 -18.46 -3.20
N ARG A 19 4.60 -19.72 -3.15
CA ARG A 19 4.77 -20.66 -4.28
C ARG A 19 4.14 -20.08 -5.55
N LYS A 20 4.71 -20.40 -6.71
CA LYS A 20 4.12 -20.04 -8.01
C LYS A 20 2.66 -20.51 -8.07
N GLY A 21 1.76 -19.60 -8.42
CA GLY A 21 0.31 -19.86 -8.43
C GLY A 21 -0.43 -19.46 -7.14
N ASN A 22 0.28 -19.04 -6.08
CA ASN A 22 -0.34 -18.44 -4.90
C ASN A 22 -0.23 -16.91 -4.97
N CYS A 23 -1.37 -16.25 -5.22
CA CYS A 23 -1.46 -14.79 -5.35
C CYS A 23 -1.86 -14.08 -4.05
N LEU A 24 -2.08 -14.80 -2.93
CA LEU A 24 -2.64 -14.19 -1.71
C LEU A 24 -1.79 -13.03 -1.19
N ASP A 25 -0.46 -13.14 -1.26
CA ASP A 25 0.46 -12.08 -0.84
C ASP A 25 0.44 -10.87 -1.79
N ASN A 26 0.20 -11.09 -3.09
CA ASN A 26 0.26 -10.04 -4.12
C ASN A 26 -1.11 -9.38 -4.36
N SER A 27 -2.20 -10.12 -4.21
CA SER A 27 -3.55 -9.68 -4.56
C SER A 27 -4.00 -8.38 -3.85
N PRO A 28 -3.62 -8.10 -2.57
CA PRO A 28 -3.95 -6.82 -1.94
C PRO A 28 -3.22 -5.65 -2.61
N MET A 29 -1.97 -5.84 -3.01
CA MET A 29 -1.18 -4.82 -3.71
C MET A 29 -1.67 -4.60 -5.14
N GLU A 30 -2.05 -5.68 -5.85
CA GLU A 30 -2.71 -5.56 -7.16
C GLU A 30 -4.00 -4.75 -7.07
N ASN A 31 -4.84 -5.02 -6.05
CA ASN A 31 -6.05 -4.26 -5.80
C ASN A 31 -5.74 -2.78 -5.51
N PHE A 32 -4.75 -2.50 -4.66
CA PHE A 32 -4.29 -1.14 -4.38
C PHE A 32 -3.89 -0.40 -5.66
N PHE A 33 -3.04 -1.01 -6.51
CA PHE A 33 -2.61 -0.38 -7.76
C PHE A 33 -3.75 -0.19 -8.76
N GLY A 34 -4.71 -1.12 -8.79
CA GLY A 34 -5.93 -0.97 -9.60
C GLY A 34 -6.73 0.27 -9.20
N ILE A 35 -6.97 0.46 -7.90
CA ILE A 35 -7.67 1.63 -7.36
C ILE A 35 -6.88 2.92 -7.64
N MET A 36 -5.57 2.92 -7.35
CA MET A 36 -4.71 4.08 -7.58
C MET A 36 -4.76 4.54 -9.03
N LYS A 37 -4.60 3.61 -9.97
CA LYS A 37 -4.65 3.97 -11.40
C LYS A 37 -6.03 4.46 -11.80
N GLN A 38 -7.09 3.83 -11.29
CA GLN A 38 -8.46 4.23 -11.60
C GLN A 38 -8.80 5.64 -11.10
N GLU A 39 -8.36 5.98 -9.90
CA GLU A 39 -8.80 7.20 -9.21
C GLU A 39 -7.88 8.39 -9.49
N MET A 40 -6.57 8.18 -9.65
CA MET A 40 -5.63 9.29 -9.89
C MET A 40 -5.04 9.29 -11.30
N TYR A 41 -4.85 8.15 -11.97
CA TYR A 41 -4.06 8.12 -13.21
C TYR A 41 -4.91 8.20 -14.48
N TYR A 42 -5.93 7.36 -14.60
CA TYR A 42 -6.75 7.29 -15.80
C TYR A 42 -7.62 8.54 -15.96
N GLY A 43 -7.58 9.14 -17.15
CA GLY A 43 -8.29 10.39 -17.45
C GLY A 43 -7.48 11.66 -17.18
N ASN A 44 -6.30 11.54 -16.56
CA ASN A 44 -5.38 12.65 -16.33
C ASN A 44 -4.19 12.60 -17.29
N THR A 45 -3.65 13.77 -17.64
CA THR A 45 -2.42 13.90 -18.43
C THR A 45 -1.34 14.52 -17.56
N TYR A 46 -0.24 13.79 -17.36
CA TYR A 46 0.93 14.28 -16.65
C TYR A 46 2.00 14.68 -17.65
N THR A 47 2.45 15.93 -17.56
CA THR A 47 3.41 16.53 -18.51
C THR A 47 4.85 16.39 -18.03
N SER A 48 5.06 16.02 -16.76
CA SER A 48 6.38 15.78 -16.19
C SER A 48 6.38 14.64 -15.17
N LEU A 49 7.56 14.08 -14.92
CA LEU A 49 7.74 13.09 -13.87
C LEU A 49 7.44 13.67 -12.48
N GLU A 50 7.78 14.93 -12.22
CA GLU A 50 7.55 15.58 -10.93
C GLU A 50 6.06 15.79 -10.65
N GLU A 51 5.28 16.11 -11.68
CA GLU A 51 3.82 16.19 -11.59
C GLU A 51 3.21 14.83 -11.21
N LEU A 52 3.63 13.75 -11.89
CA LEU A 52 3.18 12.40 -11.57
C LEU A 52 3.58 11.95 -10.16
N LYS A 53 4.81 12.26 -9.73
CA LYS A 53 5.26 11.98 -8.36
C LYS A 53 4.41 12.69 -7.32
N THR A 54 4.12 13.97 -7.54
CA THR A 54 3.27 14.77 -6.65
C THR A 54 1.87 14.14 -6.53
N ALA A 55 1.27 13.76 -7.66
CA ALA A 55 -0.04 13.09 -7.65
C ALA A 55 -0.01 11.74 -6.93
N VAL A 56 1.07 10.96 -7.07
CA VAL A 56 1.27 9.71 -6.32
C VAL A 56 1.36 9.99 -4.82
N ASP A 57 2.16 10.96 -4.39
CA ASP A 57 2.32 11.30 -2.97
C ASP A 57 0.99 11.77 -2.34
N GLU A 58 0.26 12.63 -3.05
CA GLU A 58 -1.08 13.09 -2.64
C GLU A 58 -2.06 11.92 -2.53
N PHE A 59 -2.06 11.01 -3.53
CA PHE A 59 -2.92 9.83 -3.50
C PHE A 59 -2.57 8.91 -2.32
N ILE A 60 -1.30 8.72 -2.00
CA ILE A 60 -0.86 7.90 -0.86
C ILE A 60 -1.34 8.49 0.47
N ILE A 61 -1.26 9.82 0.63
CA ILE A 61 -1.79 10.52 1.81
C ILE A 61 -3.30 10.35 1.89
N TYR A 62 -4.01 10.58 0.78
CA TYR A 62 -5.46 10.40 0.71
C TYR A 62 -5.86 8.95 1.07
N TYR A 63 -5.25 7.96 0.43
CA TYR A 63 -5.58 6.55 0.62
C TYR A 63 -5.40 6.12 2.08
N ASN A 64 -4.30 6.52 2.72
CA ASN A 64 -3.98 6.07 4.07
C ASN A 64 -4.77 6.81 5.16
N TYR A 65 -4.98 8.12 5.01
CA TYR A 65 -5.51 8.96 6.09
C TYR A 65 -6.95 9.44 5.89
N LYS A 66 -7.45 9.43 4.64
CA LYS A 66 -8.76 10.02 4.32
C LYS A 66 -9.75 9.05 3.70
N ARG A 67 -9.28 8.01 3.00
CA ARG A 67 -10.16 7.05 2.32
C ARG A 67 -10.93 6.21 3.33
N MET A 68 -12.25 6.39 3.39
CA MET A 68 -13.13 5.52 4.17
C MET A 68 -13.38 4.21 3.43
N LYS A 69 -13.32 3.08 4.15
CA LYS A 69 -13.62 1.76 3.59
C LYS A 69 -14.70 1.09 4.43
N SER A 70 -15.77 0.62 3.79
CA SER A 70 -16.85 -0.10 4.46
C SER A 70 -16.37 -1.35 5.21
N LYS A 71 -15.38 -2.05 4.65
CA LYS A 71 -14.72 -3.20 5.30
C LYS A 71 -13.90 -2.85 6.54
N LEU A 72 -13.62 -1.56 6.77
CA LEU A 72 -12.88 -1.04 7.92
C LEU A 72 -13.81 -0.19 8.80
N ASP A 73 -15.10 -0.54 8.88
CA ASP A 73 -16.11 0.19 9.65
C ASP A 73 -16.15 1.69 9.31
N TRP A 74 -15.99 2.01 8.03
CA TRP A 74 -15.94 3.38 7.50
C TRP A 74 -14.77 4.23 8.02
N GLN A 75 -13.69 3.60 8.48
CA GLN A 75 -12.48 4.29 8.92
C GLN A 75 -11.42 4.36 7.81
N SER A 76 -10.45 5.26 8.01
CA SER A 76 -9.23 5.28 7.20
C SER A 76 -8.33 4.07 7.54
N PRO A 77 -7.50 3.59 6.60
CA PRO A 77 -6.55 2.51 6.87
C PRO A 77 -5.65 2.75 8.08
N VAL A 78 -5.17 3.99 8.28
CA VAL A 78 -4.32 4.32 9.42
C VAL A 78 -5.11 4.26 10.73
N THR A 79 -6.28 4.89 10.79
CA THR A 79 -7.13 4.87 11.99
C THR A 79 -7.48 3.44 12.40
N TYR A 80 -7.87 2.61 11.43
CA TYR A 80 -8.18 1.21 11.68
C TYR A 80 -6.97 0.45 12.25
N LYS A 81 -5.78 0.68 11.68
CA LYS A 81 -4.54 0.05 12.15
C LYS A 81 -4.18 0.46 13.58
N GLU A 82 -4.29 1.74 13.90
CA GLU A 82 -4.00 2.27 15.24
C GLU A 82 -4.93 1.66 16.29
N GLN A 83 -6.23 1.59 16.01
CA GLN A 83 -7.21 0.95 16.90
C GLN A 83 -6.93 -0.53 17.08
N TYR A 84 -6.63 -1.24 15.98
CA TYR A 84 -6.27 -2.65 16.04
C TYR A 84 -5.03 -2.91 16.92
N GLN A 85 -4.02 -2.05 16.85
CA GLN A 85 -2.81 -2.14 17.69
C GLN A 85 -3.11 -1.84 19.17
N GLN A 86 -3.92 -0.82 19.45
CA GLN A 86 -4.34 -0.49 20.82
C GLN A 86 -5.12 -1.64 21.46
N ASN A 87 -6.04 -2.25 20.72
CA ASN A 87 -6.83 -3.38 21.21
C ASN A 87 -5.98 -4.62 21.49
N GLN A 88 -4.92 -4.86 20.70
CA GLN A 88 -3.99 -5.96 20.97
C GLN A 88 -3.07 -5.71 22.16
N ALA A 89 -2.70 -4.46 22.43
CA ALA A 89 -1.87 -4.11 23.59
C ALA A 89 -2.65 -4.15 24.92
N ALA A 90 -3.98 -4.02 24.86
CA ALA A 90 -4.87 -4.06 26.01
C ALA A 90 -5.34 -5.49 26.38
N ALA A 91 -5.00 -6.50 25.56
CA ALA A 91 -5.31 -7.91 25.76
C ALA A 91 -4.09 -8.68 26.27
#